data_AF-A0A9X7R7J0-F1
#
_entry.id   AF-A0A9X7R7J0-F1
#
_cell.length_a   1.000
_cell.length_b   1.000
_cell.length_c   1.000
_cell.angle_alpha   90.00
_cell.angle_beta   90.00
_cell.angle_gamma   90.00
#
_symmetry.space_group_name_H-M   'P 1'
#
loop_
_entity.id
_entity.type
_entity.pdbx_description
1 polymer ?
#
loop_
_entity_poly.entity_id
_entity_poly.type
_entity_poly.pdbx_seq_one_letter_code
_entity_poly.pdbx_strand_id
1 'polypeptide(L)'
;MELSTTQLIAAAVIVVFALIALGMAFWIGHRAGNAKGYELGRTTATNYLRPLLDQRRDERDEAQRLLDCRTRELMALRANVRIEGDEHTATVRDLLRQLASAGGLSEEDRATLQAVAEKLLLAANTWAGLRANDQAQAARIFSAYVAELAQRCPSPLQDHPDTELIEWLDREASFHADFECAELRFMVTTSPEGHTHVRDVIRRAMRQAEEIEQGHQATLEASA
;
A
#
# COMPACT_ATOMS: atom_id res chain seq x y z
N MET A 1 -43.79 110.06 -7.39
CA MET A 1 -43.71 109.55 -8.76
C MET A 1 -44.55 108.29 -8.81
N GLU A 2 -45.77 108.38 -9.34
CA GLU A 2 -46.67 107.24 -9.46
C GLU A 2 -46.34 106.51 -10.76
N LEU A 3 -45.90 105.25 -10.65
CA LEU A 3 -45.65 104.38 -11.79
C LEU A 3 -46.98 104.08 -12.49
N SER A 4 -47.04 104.35 -13.79
CA SER A 4 -48.19 104.01 -14.62
C SER A 4 -48.41 102.49 -14.60
N THR A 5 -49.67 102.06 -14.47
CA THR A 5 -50.09 100.65 -14.44
C THR A 5 -49.51 99.84 -15.60
N THR A 6 -49.30 100.44 -16.77
CA THR A 6 -48.68 99.78 -17.93
C THR A 6 -47.19 99.50 -17.75
N GLN A 7 -46.44 100.36 -17.07
CA GLN A 7 -45.02 100.16 -16.77
C GLN A 7 -44.83 99.04 -15.73
N LEU A 8 -45.74 98.95 -14.75
CA LEU A 8 -45.71 97.90 -13.73
C LEU A 8 -46.03 96.52 -14.33
N ILE A 9 -46.99 96.44 -15.26
CA ILE A 9 -47.29 95.21 -16.01
C ILE A 9 -46.12 94.80 -16.90
N ALA A 10 -45.50 95.74 -17.63
CA ALA A 10 -44.35 95.46 -18.48
C ALA A 10 -43.14 94.95 -17.68
N ALA A 11 -42.84 95.57 -16.53
CA ALA A 11 -41.77 95.10 -15.64
C ALA A 11 -42.04 93.69 -15.10
N ALA A 12 -43.28 93.39 -14.72
CA ALA A 12 -43.66 92.06 -14.26
C ALA A 12 -43.47 90.99 -15.35
N VAL A 13 -43.86 91.28 -16.60
CA VAL A 13 -43.66 90.35 -17.73
C VAL A 13 -42.17 90.10 -17.99
N ILE A 14 -41.33 91.13 -17.95
CA ILE A 14 -39.87 90.99 -18.14
C ILE A 14 -39.27 90.11 -17.05
N VAL A 15 -39.67 90.29 -15.78
CA VAL A 15 -39.20 89.47 -14.66
C VAL A 15 -39.62 88.01 -14.83
N VAL A 16 -40.85 87.74 -15.27
CA VAL A 16 -41.32 86.37 -15.54
C VAL A 16 -40.51 85.71 -16.66
N PHE A 17 -40.25 86.42 -17.77
CA PHE A 17 -39.41 85.89 -18.84
C PHE A 17 -37.96 85.65 -18.39
N ALA A 18 -37.40 86.53 -17.57
CA ALA A 18 -36.07 86.36 -17.01
C ALA A 18 -36.00 85.11 -16.11
N LEU A 19 -37.00 84.87 -15.26
CA LEU A 19 -37.09 83.68 -14.41
C LEU A 19 -37.22 82.39 -15.22
N ILE A 20 -38.02 82.39 -16.28
CA ILE A 20 -38.16 81.24 -17.19
C ILE A 20 -36.83 80.93 -17.87
N ALA A 21 -36.11 81.94 -18.37
CA ALA A 21 -34.80 81.77 -18.99
C ALA A 21 -33.76 81.22 -18.00
N LEU A 22 -33.75 81.73 -16.76
CA LEU A 22 -32.87 81.24 -15.68
C LEU A 22 -33.18 79.79 -15.31
N GLY A 23 -34.46 79.42 -15.22
CA GLY A 23 -34.90 78.06 -14.97
C GLY A 23 -34.49 77.08 -16.08
N MET A 24 -34.62 77.47 -17.34
CA MET A 24 -34.17 76.67 -18.48
C MET A 24 -32.65 76.49 -18.49
N ALA A 25 -31.88 77.56 -18.26
CA ALA A 25 -30.42 77.50 -18.18
C ALA A 25 -29.96 76.58 -17.03
N PHE A 26 -30.60 76.67 -15.86
CA PHE A 26 -30.32 75.80 -14.72
C PHE A 26 -30.62 74.33 -15.03
N TRP A 27 -31.77 74.04 -15.67
CA TRP A 27 -32.15 72.66 -16.02
C TRP A 27 -31.21 72.04 -17.05
N ILE A 28 -30.82 72.80 -18.08
CA ILE A 28 -29.83 72.37 -19.08
C ILE A 28 -28.47 72.12 -18.42
N GLY A 29 -28.02 73.03 -17.55
CA GLY A 29 -26.76 72.90 -16.81
C GLY A 29 -26.75 71.68 -15.89
N HIS A 30 -27.82 71.45 -15.14
CA HIS A 30 -27.95 70.29 -14.25
C HIS A 30 -27.98 68.97 -15.03
N ARG A 31 -28.71 68.91 -16.15
CA ARG A 31 -28.76 67.72 -17.00
C ARG A 31 -27.39 67.42 -17.65
N ALA A 32 -26.71 68.45 -18.12
CA ALA A 32 -25.37 68.33 -18.69
C ALA A 32 -24.32 67.91 -17.64
N GLY A 33 -24.43 68.45 -16.41
CA GLY A 33 -23.59 68.08 -15.27
C GLY A 33 -23.77 66.62 -14.87
N ASN A 34 -25.01 66.14 -14.76
CA ASN A 34 -25.30 64.74 -14.45
C ASN A 34 -24.83 63.78 -15.54
N ALA A 35 -25.00 64.15 -16.82
CA ALA A 35 -24.50 63.33 -17.94
C ALA A 35 -22.96 63.21 -17.90
N LYS A 36 -22.25 64.34 -17.71
CA LYS A 36 -20.79 64.36 -17.58
C LYS A 36 -20.31 63.60 -16.34
N GLY A 37 -20.97 63.76 -15.20
CA GLY A 37 -20.62 63.07 -13.95
C GLY A 37 -20.81 61.56 -14.05
N TYR A 38 -21.89 61.11 -14.71
CA TYR A 38 -22.12 59.68 -14.96
C TYR A 38 -21.09 59.09 -15.90
N GLU A 39 -20.74 59.78 -16.99
CA GLU A 39 -19.72 59.34 -17.94
C GLU A 39 -18.32 59.28 -17.31
N LEU A 40 -17.96 60.30 -16.51
CA LEU A 40 -16.68 60.34 -15.80
C LEU A 40 -16.61 59.23 -14.73
N GLY A 41 -17.69 59.02 -13.97
CA GLY A 41 -17.78 57.96 -12.98
C GLY A 41 -17.70 56.57 -13.61
N ARG A 42 -18.40 56.36 -14.73
CA ARG A 42 -18.38 55.11 -15.48
C ARG A 42 -16.98 54.81 -16.01
N THR A 43 -16.33 55.76 -16.68
CA THR A 43 -14.98 55.57 -17.25
C THR A 43 -13.94 55.32 -16.15
N THR A 44 -14.02 56.06 -15.04
CA THR A 44 -13.12 55.86 -13.89
C THR A 44 -13.33 54.48 -13.26
N ALA A 45 -14.59 54.06 -13.03
CA ALA A 45 -14.90 52.74 -12.50
C ALA A 45 -14.44 51.62 -13.44
N THR A 46 -14.65 51.76 -14.75
CA THR A 46 -14.18 50.76 -15.73
C THR A 46 -12.66 50.70 -15.78
N ASN A 47 -11.97 51.83 -15.73
CA ASN A 47 -10.51 51.88 -15.77
C ASN A 47 -9.89 51.29 -14.51
N TYR A 48 -10.57 51.39 -13.37
CA TYR A 48 -10.13 50.79 -12.11
C TYR A 48 -10.43 49.28 -12.03
N LEU A 49 -11.65 48.87 -12.40
CA LEU A 49 -12.08 47.47 -12.25
C LEU A 49 -11.47 46.54 -13.30
N ARG A 50 -11.23 47.02 -14.51
CA ARG A 50 -10.69 46.20 -15.60
C ARG A 50 -9.33 45.57 -15.29
N PRO A 51 -8.29 46.30 -14.86
CA PRO A 51 -7.00 45.68 -14.52
C PRO A 51 -7.09 44.73 -13.33
N LEU A 52 -7.96 45.01 -12.35
CA LEU A 52 -8.20 44.10 -11.23
C LEU A 52 -8.81 42.77 -11.69
N LEU A 53 -9.78 42.82 -12.60
CA LEU A 53 -10.40 41.61 -13.16
C LEU A 53 -9.42 40.83 -14.03
N ASP A 54 -8.61 41.53 -14.82
CA ASP A 54 -7.60 40.91 -15.67
C ASP A 54 -6.52 40.24 -14.79
N GLN A 55 -6.02 40.91 -13.75
CA GLN A 55 -5.09 40.32 -12.78
C GLN A 55 -5.68 39.06 -12.12
N ARG A 56 -6.94 39.10 -11.68
CA ARG A 56 -7.59 37.93 -11.07
C ARG A 56 -7.76 36.76 -12.05
N ARG A 57 -7.98 37.05 -13.33
CA ARG A 57 -8.05 36.02 -14.38
C ARG A 57 -6.67 35.40 -14.61
N ASP A 58 -5.63 36.23 -14.68
CA ASP A 58 -4.26 35.76 -14.84
C ASP A 58 -3.82 34.89 -13.66
N GLU A 59 -4.08 35.31 -12.42
CA GLU A 59 -3.83 34.52 -11.20
C GLU A 59 -4.55 33.17 -11.23
N ARG A 60 -5.82 33.16 -11.66
CA ARG A 60 -6.61 31.92 -11.76
C ARG A 60 -6.05 30.99 -12.83
N ASP A 61 -5.71 31.54 -13.99
CA ASP A 61 -5.20 30.76 -15.11
C ASP A 61 -3.79 30.21 -14.81
N GLU A 62 -2.95 30.95 -14.08
CA GLU A 62 -1.68 30.45 -13.57
C GLU A 62 -1.86 29.33 -12.54
N ALA A 63 -2.75 29.51 -11.56
CA ALA A 63 -3.08 28.48 -10.58
C ALA A 63 -3.60 27.20 -11.25
N GLN A 64 -4.43 27.35 -12.29
CA GLN A 64 -4.97 26.22 -13.04
C GLN A 64 -3.87 25.49 -13.83
N ARG A 65 -2.93 26.22 -14.46
CA ARG A 65 -1.76 25.61 -15.11
C ARG A 65 -0.87 24.84 -14.13
N LEU A 66 -0.67 25.37 -12.93
CA LEU A 66 0.10 24.70 -11.89
C LEU A 66 -0.60 23.41 -11.42
N LEU A 67 -1.92 23.44 -11.23
CA LEU A 67 -2.70 22.25 -10.91
C LEU A 67 -2.63 21.21 -12.02
N ASP A 68 -2.73 21.62 -13.29
CA ASP A 68 -2.61 20.70 -14.43
C ASP A 68 -1.22 20.08 -14.53
N CYS A 69 -0.17 20.84 -14.19
CA CYS A 69 1.20 20.34 -14.13
C CYS A 69 1.36 19.31 -13.00
N ARG A 70 0.94 19.65 -11.78
CA ARG A 70 0.99 18.74 -10.62
C ARG A 70 0.16 17.48 -10.83
N THR A 71 -1.00 17.60 -11.47
CA THR A 71 -1.86 16.45 -11.78
C THR A 71 -1.16 15.49 -12.74
N ARG A 72 -0.47 16.01 -13.75
CA ARG A 72 0.36 15.20 -14.67
C ARG A 72 1.53 14.53 -13.96
N GLU A 73 2.24 15.25 -13.11
CA GLU A 73 3.32 14.69 -12.29
C GLU A 73 2.82 13.56 -11.37
N LEU A 74 1.68 13.76 -10.69
CA LEU A 74 1.09 12.74 -9.82
C LEU A 74 0.62 11.51 -10.61
N MET A 75 0.05 11.69 -11.80
CA MET A 75 -0.32 10.56 -12.66
C MET A 75 0.90 9.77 -13.12
N ALA A 76 1.98 10.45 -13.50
CA ALA A 76 3.24 9.80 -13.87
C ALA A 76 3.86 9.04 -12.69
N LEU A 77 3.88 9.64 -11.49
CA LEU A 77 4.39 8.99 -10.29
C LEU A 77 3.58 7.73 -9.93
N ARG A 78 2.25 7.81 -10.01
CA ARG A 78 1.37 6.64 -9.80
C ARG A 78 1.62 5.53 -10.81
N ALA A 79 1.86 5.87 -12.08
CA ALA A 79 2.20 4.89 -13.10
C ALA A 79 3.53 4.21 -12.79
N ASN A 80 4.56 4.98 -12.41
CA ASN A 80 5.88 4.44 -12.04
C ASN A 80 5.80 3.51 -10.82
N VAL A 81 5.11 3.92 -9.75
CA VAL A 81 4.92 3.08 -8.56
C VAL A 81 4.21 1.77 -8.89
N ARG A 82 3.23 1.82 -9.81
CA ARG A 82 2.54 0.61 -10.26
C ARG A 82 3.46 -0.32 -11.04
N ILE A 83 4.25 0.23 -11.96
CA ILE A 83 5.24 -0.54 -12.75
C ILE A 83 6.27 -1.18 -11.82
N GLU A 84 6.84 -0.42 -10.90
CA GLU A 84 7.83 -0.91 -9.93
C GLU A 84 7.22 -1.99 -9.00
N GLY A 85 5.96 -1.81 -8.58
CA GLY A 85 5.23 -2.83 -7.83
C GLY A 85 5.02 -4.11 -8.63
N ASP A 86 4.63 -4.01 -9.90
CA ASP A 86 4.44 -5.16 -10.77
C ASP A 86 5.76 -5.90 -11.03
N GLU A 87 6.85 -5.17 -11.28
CA GLU A 87 8.22 -5.70 -11.42
C GLU A 87 8.70 -6.38 -10.14
N HIS A 88 8.45 -5.78 -8.97
CA HIS A 88 8.80 -6.37 -7.69
C HIS A 88 8.04 -7.68 -7.44
N THR A 89 6.74 -7.73 -7.73
CA THR A 89 5.99 -8.99 -7.57
C THR A 89 6.43 -10.07 -8.57
N ALA A 90 6.90 -9.69 -9.76
CA ALA A 90 7.42 -10.61 -10.75
C ALA A 90 8.77 -11.19 -10.31
N THR A 91 9.68 -10.35 -9.81
CA THR A 91 10.98 -10.77 -9.28
C THR A 91 10.82 -11.66 -8.04
N VAL A 92 9.93 -11.32 -7.10
CA VAL A 92 9.63 -12.18 -5.94
C VAL A 92 9.08 -13.53 -6.38
N ARG A 93 8.16 -13.57 -7.34
CA ARG A 93 7.64 -14.83 -7.88
C ARG A 93 8.73 -15.66 -8.56
N ASP A 94 9.62 -15.02 -9.30
CA ASP A 94 10.72 -15.71 -9.97
C ASP A 94 11.74 -16.26 -8.96
N LEU A 95 12.08 -15.47 -7.93
CA LEU A 95 12.94 -15.94 -6.83
C LEU A 95 12.31 -17.09 -6.06
N LEU A 96 11.01 -17.01 -5.71
CA LEU A 96 10.30 -18.10 -5.05
C LEU A 96 10.24 -19.35 -5.94
N ARG A 97 10.07 -19.19 -7.26
CA ARG A 97 10.09 -20.28 -8.22
C ARG A 97 11.49 -20.91 -8.32
N GLN A 98 12.53 -20.09 -8.37
CA GLN A 98 13.92 -20.55 -8.34
C GLN A 98 14.21 -21.31 -7.05
N LEU A 99 13.75 -20.80 -5.90
CA LEU A 99 13.92 -21.42 -4.59
C LEU A 99 13.10 -22.71 -4.44
N ALA A 100 11.92 -22.80 -5.05
CA ALA A 100 11.13 -24.03 -5.12
C ALA A 100 11.71 -25.06 -6.09
N SER A 101 12.36 -24.62 -7.18
CA SER A 101 13.02 -25.50 -8.17
C SER A 101 14.41 -25.95 -7.75
N ALA A 102 15.10 -25.14 -6.95
CA ALA A 102 16.26 -25.52 -6.20
C ALA A 102 15.75 -26.38 -5.03
N GLY A 103 15.35 -27.62 -5.32
CA GLY A 103 15.01 -28.59 -4.30
C GLY A 103 16.04 -28.49 -3.17
N GLY A 104 15.56 -28.36 -1.93
CA GLY A 104 16.44 -28.25 -0.77
C GLY A 104 17.49 -29.36 -0.84
N LEU A 105 18.73 -29.05 -0.48
CA LEU A 105 19.81 -30.03 -0.40
C LEU A 105 19.29 -31.28 0.31
N SER A 106 19.31 -32.41 -0.39
CA SER A 106 18.88 -33.70 0.17
C SER A 106 19.84 -34.10 1.29
N GLU A 107 19.41 -35.01 2.16
CA GLU A 107 20.31 -35.65 3.12
C GLU A 107 21.47 -36.37 2.39
N GLU A 108 21.21 -36.91 1.20
CA GLU A 108 22.22 -37.51 0.34
C GLU A 108 23.22 -36.47 -0.19
N ASP A 109 22.75 -35.26 -0.53
CA ASP A 109 23.62 -34.16 -0.94
C ASP A 109 24.49 -33.67 0.22
N ARG A 110 23.92 -33.61 1.43
CA ARG A 110 24.65 -33.29 2.66
C ARG A 110 25.78 -34.30 2.92
N ALA A 111 25.49 -35.59 2.81
CA ALA A 111 26.50 -36.64 2.96
C ALA A 111 27.59 -36.53 1.87
N THR A 112 27.19 -36.23 0.63
CA THR A 112 28.12 -36.04 -0.48
C THR A 112 29.03 -34.82 -0.25
N LEU A 113 28.49 -33.68 0.21
CA LEU A 113 29.27 -32.49 0.53
C LEU A 113 30.24 -32.74 1.70
N GLN A 114 29.83 -33.47 2.74
CA GLN A 114 30.74 -33.88 3.82
C GLN A 114 31.90 -34.72 3.30
N ALA A 115 31.63 -35.72 2.45
CA ALA A 115 32.65 -36.55 1.83
C ALA A 115 33.60 -35.73 0.92
N VAL A 116 33.09 -34.72 0.22
CA VAL A 116 33.92 -33.79 -0.57
C VAL A 116 34.82 -32.95 0.34
N ALA A 117 34.28 -32.42 1.44
CA ALA A 117 35.07 -31.63 2.40
C ALA A 117 36.22 -32.45 3.01
N GLU A 118 35.98 -33.72 3.35
CA GLU A 118 37.01 -34.65 3.84
C GLU A 118 38.09 -34.94 2.79
N LYS A 119 37.69 -35.16 1.53
CA LYS A 119 38.64 -35.35 0.43
C LYS A 119 39.49 -34.11 0.16
N LEU A 120 38.91 -32.92 0.26
CA LEU A 120 39.65 -31.66 0.13
C LEU A 120 40.63 -31.46 1.30
N LEU A 121 40.27 -31.88 2.50
CA LEU A 121 41.17 -31.86 3.65
C LEU A 121 42.34 -32.83 3.46
N LEU A 122 42.07 -34.04 2.96
CA LEU A 122 43.11 -35.00 2.62
C LEU A 122 44.04 -34.45 1.53
N ALA A 123 43.48 -33.83 0.49
CA ALA A 123 44.26 -33.17 -0.56
C ALA A 123 45.11 -32.03 0.00
N ALA A 124 44.60 -31.24 0.95
CA ALA A 124 45.38 -30.21 1.61
C ALA A 124 46.60 -30.79 2.35
N ASN A 125 46.42 -31.93 3.02
CA ASN A 125 47.49 -32.60 3.76
C ASN A 125 48.54 -33.19 2.81
N THR A 126 48.15 -33.73 1.66
CA THR A 126 49.11 -34.18 0.64
C THR A 126 49.87 -33.01 0.00
N TRP A 127 49.20 -31.90 -0.32
CA TRP A 127 49.88 -30.70 -0.84
C TRP A 127 50.87 -30.10 0.16
N ALA A 128 50.52 -30.11 1.46
CA ALA A 128 51.44 -29.70 2.51
C ALA A 128 52.67 -30.62 2.59
N GLY A 129 52.47 -31.94 2.46
CA GLY A 129 53.57 -32.92 2.39
C GLY A 129 54.49 -32.72 1.18
N LEU A 130 53.94 -32.27 0.05
CA LEU A 130 54.69 -31.94 -1.18
C LEU A 130 55.31 -30.53 -1.16
N ARG A 131 55.22 -29.81 -0.04
CA ARG A 131 55.69 -28.42 0.13
C ARG A 131 55.01 -27.40 -0.80
N ALA A 132 53.83 -27.73 -1.34
CA ALA A 132 52.99 -26.82 -2.10
C ALA A 132 52.01 -26.10 -1.16
N ASN A 133 52.55 -25.21 -0.32
CA ASN A 133 51.79 -24.61 0.78
C ASN A 133 50.58 -23.77 0.32
N ASP A 134 50.69 -23.10 -0.84
CA ASP A 134 49.59 -22.29 -1.39
C ASP A 134 48.38 -23.16 -1.76
N GLN A 135 48.64 -24.33 -2.34
CA GLN A 135 47.60 -25.30 -2.72
C GLN A 135 47.00 -25.98 -1.49
N ALA A 136 47.83 -26.23 -0.46
CA ALA A 136 47.37 -26.74 0.82
C ALA A 136 46.43 -25.73 1.52
N GLN A 137 46.76 -24.45 1.48
CA GLN A 137 45.92 -23.40 2.07
C GLN A 137 44.60 -23.25 1.31
N ALA A 138 44.64 -23.19 -0.02
CA ALA A 138 43.43 -23.13 -0.84
C ALA A 138 42.51 -24.33 -0.58
N ALA A 139 43.06 -25.54 -0.55
CA ALA A 139 42.28 -26.76 -0.27
C ALA A 139 41.64 -26.77 1.12
N ARG A 140 42.29 -26.20 2.15
CA ARG A 140 41.68 -26.04 3.49
C ARG A 140 40.53 -25.05 3.50
N ILE A 141 40.67 -23.92 2.80
CA ILE A 141 39.61 -22.91 2.68
C ILE A 141 38.38 -23.53 2.00
N PHE A 142 38.58 -24.26 0.90
CA PHE A 142 37.48 -24.94 0.21
C PHE A 142 36.86 -26.06 1.04
N SER A 143 37.66 -26.84 1.78
CA SER A 143 37.15 -27.85 2.71
C SER A 143 36.23 -27.24 3.78
N ALA A 144 36.65 -26.14 4.42
CA ALA A 144 35.85 -25.44 5.43
C ALA A 144 34.55 -24.87 4.83
N TYR A 145 34.63 -24.27 3.64
CA TYR A 145 33.47 -23.72 2.94
C TYR A 145 32.44 -24.79 2.58
N VAL A 146 32.87 -25.94 2.05
CA VAL A 146 31.98 -27.05 1.68
C VAL A 146 31.36 -27.69 2.93
N ALA A 147 32.12 -27.81 4.02
CA ALA A 147 31.59 -28.29 5.30
C ALA A 147 30.52 -27.35 5.89
N GLU A 148 30.71 -26.04 5.77
CA GLU A 148 29.70 -25.05 6.17
C GLU A 148 28.45 -25.13 5.29
N LEU A 149 28.62 -25.33 3.98
CA LEU A 149 27.50 -25.49 3.04
C LEU A 149 26.69 -26.75 3.34
N ALA A 150 27.34 -27.84 3.77
CA ALA A 150 26.66 -29.05 4.24
C ALA A 150 25.87 -28.81 5.54
N GLN A 151 26.32 -27.91 6.42
CA GLN A 151 25.61 -27.57 7.68
C GLN A 151 24.43 -26.61 7.47
N ARG A 152 24.49 -25.78 6.42
CA ARG A 152 23.40 -24.88 6.02
C ARG A 152 22.25 -25.61 5.33
N CYS A 153 22.43 -26.88 4.99
CA CYS A 153 21.34 -27.74 4.59
C CYS A 153 20.30 -27.73 5.72
N PRO A 154 19.05 -27.27 5.47
CA PRO A 154 18.02 -27.39 6.47
C PRO A 154 17.95 -28.87 6.83
N SER A 155 18.04 -29.18 8.13
CA SER A 155 17.48 -30.43 8.64
C SER A 155 16.10 -30.56 8.01
N PRO A 156 15.70 -31.73 7.47
CA PRO A 156 14.37 -31.90 6.91
C PRO A 156 13.40 -31.21 7.86
N LEU A 157 12.58 -30.31 7.28
CA LEU A 157 11.56 -29.49 7.93
C LEU A 157 11.37 -29.98 9.35
N GLN A 158 11.85 -29.24 10.36
CA GLN A 158 11.58 -29.57 11.75
C GLN A 158 10.10 -29.91 11.81
N ASP A 159 9.77 -31.21 11.91
CA ASP A 159 8.39 -31.65 11.87
C ASP A 159 7.72 -30.82 12.92
N HIS A 160 6.71 -30.05 12.51
CA HIS A 160 5.98 -29.25 13.45
C HIS A 160 5.59 -30.21 14.58
N PRO A 161 5.72 -29.85 15.86
CA PRO A 161 5.49 -30.79 16.97
C PRO A 161 4.06 -31.37 16.97
N ASP A 162 3.19 -30.87 16.08
CA ASP A 162 1.83 -31.35 15.85
C ASP A 162 1.64 -32.06 14.49
N THR A 163 2.68 -32.27 13.66
CA THR A 163 2.57 -33.00 12.38
C THR A 163 1.99 -34.39 12.61
N GLU A 164 2.53 -35.13 13.58
CA GLU A 164 2.04 -36.46 13.96
C GLU A 164 0.57 -36.42 14.43
N LEU A 165 0.19 -35.37 15.17
CA LEU A 165 -1.19 -35.21 15.65
C LEU A 165 -2.16 -34.91 14.51
N ILE A 166 -1.73 -34.11 13.53
CA ILE A 166 -2.53 -33.76 12.35
C ILE A 166 -2.68 -35.00 11.45
N GLU A 167 -1.60 -35.74 11.21
CA GLU A 167 -1.65 -36.99 10.43
C GLU A 167 -2.52 -38.05 11.09
N TRP A 168 -2.47 -38.16 12.43
CA TRP A 168 -3.36 -39.05 13.16
C TRP A 168 -4.83 -38.62 13.03
N LEU A 169 -5.13 -37.33 13.16
CA LEU A 169 -6.49 -36.81 12.97
C LEU A 169 -7.01 -37.04 11.54
N ASP A 170 -6.16 -36.90 10.53
CA ASP A 170 -6.55 -37.16 9.13
C ASP A 170 -6.94 -38.63 8.91
N ARG A 171 -6.33 -39.55 9.68
CA ARG A 171 -6.64 -40.99 9.61
C ARG A 171 -7.87 -41.38 10.41
N GLU A 172 -7.99 -40.90 11.65
CA GLU A 172 -8.95 -41.41 12.63
C GLU A 172 -10.16 -40.49 12.86
N ALA A 173 -10.08 -39.21 12.51
CA ALA A 173 -11.18 -38.27 12.74
C ALA A 173 -12.13 -38.23 11.53
N SER A 174 -13.42 -38.19 11.83
CA SER A 174 -14.44 -37.87 10.84
C SER A 174 -14.57 -36.36 10.68
N PHE A 175 -14.53 -35.90 9.44
CA PHE A 175 -14.69 -34.49 9.08
C PHE A 175 -16.11 -34.19 8.62
N HIS A 176 -16.72 -33.18 9.21
CA HIS A 176 -18.01 -32.65 8.78
C HIS A 176 -17.94 -31.13 8.68
N ALA A 177 -18.37 -30.57 7.56
CA ALA A 177 -18.35 -29.12 7.36
C ALA A 177 -19.65 -28.64 6.72
N ASP A 178 -20.18 -27.56 7.28
CA ASP A 178 -21.29 -26.75 6.77
C ASP A 178 -20.76 -25.41 6.24
N PHE A 179 -21.64 -24.57 5.67
CA PHE A 179 -21.25 -23.28 5.08
C PHE A 179 -20.56 -22.30 6.05
N GLU A 180 -20.76 -22.45 7.37
CA GLU A 180 -20.25 -21.52 8.38
C GLU A 180 -19.29 -22.18 9.40
N CYS A 181 -19.29 -23.51 9.52
CA CYS A 181 -18.56 -24.25 10.57
C CYS A 181 -17.95 -25.56 10.04
N ALA A 182 -16.80 -25.95 10.59
CA ALA A 182 -16.19 -27.27 10.38
C ALA A 182 -15.94 -27.96 11.72
N GLU A 183 -16.28 -29.25 11.79
CA GLU A 183 -16.15 -30.10 12.97
C GLU A 183 -15.32 -31.35 12.63
N LEU A 184 -14.37 -31.66 13.51
CA LEU A 184 -13.63 -32.93 13.52
C LEU A 184 -14.10 -33.74 14.73
N ARG A 185 -14.54 -34.98 14.47
CA ARG A 185 -15.04 -35.89 15.52
C ARG A 185 -14.21 -37.16 15.56
N PHE A 186 -13.66 -37.46 16.72
CA PHE A 186 -12.88 -38.67 17.02
C PHE A 186 -13.27 -39.22 18.40
N MET A 187 -13.03 -40.52 18.63
CA MET A 187 -13.39 -41.18 19.88
C MET A 187 -12.35 -40.89 20.97
N VAL A 188 -12.79 -40.42 22.12
CA VAL A 188 -11.91 -40.19 23.28
C VAL A 188 -12.70 -40.28 24.59
N THR A 189 -12.13 -40.98 25.57
CA THR A 189 -12.66 -41.03 26.94
C THR A 189 -11.97 -39.96 27.77
N THR A 190 -12.67 -38.86 28.00
CA THR A 190 -12.17 -37.68 28.73
C THR A 190 -12.47 -37.74 30.23
N SER A 191 -11.72 -36.99 31.02
CA SER A 191 -11.97 -36.81 32.46
C SER A 191 -13.06 -35.75 32.66
N PRO A 192 -13.95 -35.87 33.67
CA PRO A 192 -14.96 -34.85 33.98
C PRO A 192 -14.37 -33.48 34.37
N GLU A 193 -13.09 -33.41 34.68
CA GLU A 193 -12.38 -32.17 35.06
C GLU A 193 -12.04 -31.26 33.87
N GLY A 194 -12.30 -31.71 32.64
CA GLY A 194 -12.02 -30.93 31.43
C GLY A 194 -10.55 -30.90 31.04
N HIS A 195 -10.26 -30.29 29.87
CA HIS A 195 -8.91 -30.18 29.32
C HIS A 195 -8.60 -28.72 28.99
N THR A 196 -7.38 -28.27 29.31
CA THR A 196 -6.92 -26.88 29.06
C THR A 196 -6.54 -26.63 27.61
N HIS A 197 -6.05 -27.65 26.90
CA HIS A 197 -5.65 -27.53 25.49
C HIS A 197 -6.21 -28.68 24.66
N VAL A 198 -6.62 -28.36 23.43
CA VAL A 198 -7.09 -29.35 22.43
C VAL A 198 -6.00 -30.39 22.14
N ARG A 199 -4.73 -29.97 22.14
CA ARG A 199 -3.57 -30.86 21.98
C ARG A 199 -3.55 -32.00 23.00
N ASP A 200 -3.96 -31.76 24.24
CA ASP A 200 -3.97 -32.76 25.30
C ASP A 200 -5.08 -33.80 25.08
N VAL A 201 -6.21 -33.36 24.51
CA VAL A 201 -7.33 -34.23 24.13
C VAL A 201 -6.92 -35.16 22.99
N ILE A 202 -6.30 -34.61 21.94
CA ILE A 202 -5.84 -35.39 20.77
C ILE A 202 -4.77 -36.41 21.19
N ARG A 203 -3.77 -36.01 21.99
CA ARG A 203 -2.74 -36.93 22.50
C ARG A 203 -3.29 -38.03 23.41
N ARG A 204 -4.40 -37.79 24.09
CA ARG A 204 -5.08 -38.80 24.90
C ARG A 204 -5.86 -39.77 24.01
N ALA A 205 -6.55 -39.25 23.01
CA ALA A 205 -7.28 -40.04 22.04
C ALA A 205 -6.34 -40.98 21.26
N MET A 206 -5.20 -40.47 20.80
CA MET A 206 -4.18 -41.24 20.10
C MET A 206 -3.68 -42.43 20.92
N ARG A 207 -3.34 -42.20 22.20
CA ARG A 207 -2.94 -43.29 23.12
C ARG A 207 -4.05 -44.31 23.36
N GLN A 208 -5.30 -43.87 23.50
CA GLN A 208 -6.43 -44.78 23.68
C GLN A 208 -6.70 -45.63 22.43
N ALA A 209 -6.55 -45.06 21.24
CA ALA A 209 -6.68 -45.79 19.99
C ALA A 209 -5.59 -46.89 19.88
N GLU A 210 -4.34 -46.55 20.18
CA GLU A 210 -3.23 -47.53 20.22
C GLU A 210 -3.48 -48.66 21.24
N GLU A 211 -3.97 -48.34 22.44
CA GLU A 211 -4.32 -49.34 23.46
C GLU A 211 -5.45 -50.28 22.99
N ILE A 212 -6.45 -49.75 22.28
CA ILE A 212 -7.56 -50.52 21.74
C ILE A 212 -7.08 -51.45 20.61
N GLU A 213 -6.25 -50.94 19.69
CA GLU A 213 -5.68 -51.74 18.61
C GLU A 213 -4.80 -52.88 19.14
N GLN A 214 -3.92 -52.60 20.11
CA GLN A 214 -3.08 -53.60 20.75
C GLN A 214 -3.92 -54.64 21.51
N GLY A 215 -4.96 -54.20 22.23
CA GLY A 215 -5.89 -55.09 22.90
C GLY A 215 -6.66 -55.99 21.92
N HIS A 216 -7.12 -55.43 20.80
CA HIS A 216 -7.82 -56.19 19.78
C HIS A 216 -6.91 -57.24 19.12
N GLN A 217 -5.69 -56.87 18.78
CA GLN A 217 -4.71 -57.77 18.19
C GLN A 217 -4.33 -58.91 19.14
N ALA A 218 -4.13 -58.61 20.44
CA ALA A 218 -3.88 -59.64 21.45
C ALA A 218 -5.07 -60.62 21.62
N THR A 219 -6.31 -60.13 21.51
CA THR A 219 -7.49 -61.02 21.58
C THR A 219 -7.66 -61.90 20.34
N LEU A 220 -7.26 -61.41 19.17
CA LEU A 220 -7.26 -62.18 17.92
C LEU A 220 -6.19 -63.26 17.94
N GLU A 221 -4.99 -62.95 18.44
CA GLU A 221 -3.89 -63.91 18.58
C GLU A 221 -4.19 -64.98 19.66
N ALA A 222 -4.91 -64.63 20.73
CA ALA A 222 -5.33 -65.59 21.76
C ALA A 222 -6.51 -66.48 21.33
N SER A 223 -7.22 -66.12 20.26
CA SER A 223 -8.38 -66.86 19.72
C SER A 223 -8.04 -67.68 18.46
N ALA A 224 -6.81 -67.59 17.96
CA ALA A 224 -6.28 -68.34 16.82
C ALA A 224 -5.49 -69.58 17.27
#